data_AF-A0A351VMM4-F1
#
_entry.id   AF-A0A351VMM4-F1
#
_cell.length_a   1.000
_cell.length_b   1.000
_cell.length_c   1.000
_cell.angle_alpha   90.00
_cell.angle_beta   90.00
_cell.angle_gamma   90.00
#
_symmetry.space_group_name_H-M   'P 1'
#
loop_
_entity.id
_entity.type
_entity.pdbx_description
1 polymer ?
#
loop_
_entity_poly.entity_id
_entity_poly.type
_entity_poly.pdbx_seq_one_letter_code
_entity_poly.pdbx_strand_id
1 'polypeptide(L)'
;MNPIWWLTKDGDKACLDLYNRHYSAYQYADGRERKLFCGPGEKIVLRTWEGDACFVWRKFKDDSGQTGVNCAVFRNESAHLSSELIRQADAIADCCWPGERHYTYVKKEGVKSTNPGCCFKVAGWKRCGTTKVNKLLIFERC
;
A
#
# COMPACT_ATOMS: atom_id res chain seq x y z
N MET A 1 -1.15 14.89 -15.09
CA MET A 1 -2.29 15.13 -14.20
C MET A 1 -1.72 15.51 -12.84
N ASN A 2 -2.28 16.49 -12.14
CA ASN A 2 -1.81 16.83 -10.79
C ASN A 2 -2.15 15.68 -9.83
N PRO A 3 -1.27 15.33 -8.88
CA PRO A 3 -1.57 14.31 -7.90
C PRO A 3 -2.76 14.75 -7.05
N ILE A 4 -3.74 13.86 -6.87
CA ILE A 4 -4.94 14.13 -6.04
C ILE A 4 -4.77 13.67 -4.59
N TRP A 5 -3.55 13.23 -4.27
CA TRP A 5 -3.18 12.74 -2.95
C TRP A 5 -2.94 13.89 -1.96
N TRP A 6 -3.50 13.73 -0.77
CA TRP A 6 -3.22 14.57 0.39
C TRP A 6 -2.36 13.80 1.38
N LEU A 7 -1.29 14.45 1.85
CA LEU A 7 -0.48 13.90 2.93
C LEU A 7 -1.27 13.95 4.24
N THR A 8 -1.29 12.82 4.95
CA THR A 8 -1.92 12.72 6.28
C THR A 8 -1.05 11.91 7.24
N LYS A 9 -1.58 11.60 8.43
CA LYS A 9 -0.90 10.88 9.51
C LYS A 9 -1.42 9.45 9.65
N ASP A 10 -0.61 8.59 10.27
CA ASP A 10 -0.91 7.18 10.61
C ASP A 10 -2.16 7.00 11.53
N GLY A 11 -2.68 8.09 12.10
CA GLY A 11 -3.92 8.10 12.89
C GLY A 11 -5.12 8.74 12.19
N ASP A 12 -5.05 8.97 10.88
CA ASP A 12 -6.18 9.49 10.11
C ASP A 12 -7.35 8.49 10.15
N LYS A 13 -8.52 8.96 10.60
CA LYS A 13 -9.70 8.12 10.83
C LYS A 13 -10.24 7.53 9.52
N ALA A 14 -10.26 8.29 8.42
CA ALA A 14 -10.76 7.79 7.15
C ALA A 14 -9.82 6.70 6.59
N CYS A 15 -8.50 6.90 6.70
CA CYS A 15 -7.54 5.88 6.33
C CYS A 15 -7.62 4.64 7.22
N LEU A 16 -7.85 4.81 8.52
CA LEU A 16 -8.03 3.71 9.45
C LEU A 16 -9.28 2.89 9.14
N ASP A 17 -10.38 3.54 8.78
CA ASP A 17 -11.62 2.87 8.36
C ASP A 17 -11.40 2.04 7.08
N LEU A 18 -10.71 2.61 6.09
CA LEU A 18 -10.29 1.88 4.89
C LEU A 18 -9.36 0.71 5.23
N TYR A 19 -8.39 0.92 6.12
CA TYR A 19 -7.48 -0.13 6.58
C TYR A 19 -8.24 -1.28 7.25
N ASN A 20 -9.20 -0.99 8.14
CA ASN A 20 -9.98 -2.01 8.84
C ASN A 20 -10.78 -2.90 7.87
N ARG A 21 -11.16 -2.38 6.70
CA ARG A 21 -11.81 -3.16 5.62
C ARG A 21 -10.82 -3.85 4.67
N HIS A 22 -9.51 -3.61 4.81
CA HIS A 22 -8.48 -4.20 3.96
C HIS A 22 -8.18 -5.65 4.39
N TYR A 23 -7.91 -6.54 3.43
CA TYR A 23 -7.70 -7.97 3.72
C TYR A 23 -6.47 -8.27 4.59
N SER A 24 -5.54 -7.31 4.70
CA SER A 24 -4.34 -7.42 5.55
C SER A 24 -4.51 -6.77 6.92
N ALA A 25 -5.71 -6.27 7.25
CA ALA A 25 -5.99 -5.65 8.53
C ALA A 25 -5.70 -6.61 9.68
N TYR A 26 -4.74 -6.28 10.53
CA TYR A 26 -4.42 -7.10 11.68
C TYR A 26 -5.54 -7.00 12.73
N GLN A 27 -6.02 -8.14 13.20
CA GLN A 27 -7.05 -8.24 14.23
C GLN A 27 -6.37 -8.53 15.57
N TYR A 28 -6.50 -7.61 16.53
CA TYR A 28 -5.96 -7.82 17.86
C TYR A 28 -6.79 -8.86 18.62
N ALA A 29 -6.13 -9.90 19.15
CA ALA A 29 -6.79 -10.95 19.92
C ALA A 29 -7.44 -10.41 21.21
N ASP A 30 -6.92 -9.32 21.76
CA ASP A 30 -7.43 -8.65 22.96
C ASP A 30 -8.59 -7.67 22.68
N GLY A 31 -9.01 -7.52 21.42
CA GLY A 31 -10.11 -6.64 21.03
C GLY A 31 -9.83 -5.15 21.17
N ARG A 32 -8.58 -4.73 21.42
CA ARG A 32 -8.26 -3.31 21.59
C ARG A 32 -8.60 -2.50 20.34
N GLU A 33 -9.06 -1.27 20.56
CA GLU A 33 -9.30 -0.33 19.49
C GLU A 33 -7.97 0.11 18.86
N ARG A 34 -7.87 -0.07 17.54
CA ARG A 34 -6.70 0.36 16.77
C ARG A 34 -6.72 1.89 16.61
N LYS A 35 -5.61 2.54 16.93
CA LYS A 35 -5.43 3.98 16.67
C LYS A 35 -4.42 4.29 15.56
N LEU A 36 -3.53 3.34 15.25
CA LEU A 36 -2.47 3.46 14.24
C LEU A 36 -2.42 2.17 13.40
N PHE A 37 -2.04 2.26 12.13
CA PHE A 37 -2.16 1.14 11.18
C PHE A 37 -0.92 0.87 10.32
N CYS A 38 0.05 1.78 10.24
CA CYS A 38 1.21 1.64 9.36
C CYS A 38 2.35 0.80 9.99
N GLY A 39 2.48 0.80 11.32
CA GLY A 39 3.62 0.19 12.02
C GLY A 39 4.90 1.06 12.01
N PRO A 40 5.98 0.64 12.68
CA PRO A 40 7.20 1.45 12.87
C PRO A 40 8.04 1.63 11.60
N GLY A 41 8.82 2.71 11.51
CA GLY A 41 9.66 3.05 10.37
C GLY A 41 9.28 4.39 9.72
N GLU A 42 10.05 4.82 8.73
CA GLU A 42 9.71 5.99 7.92
C GLU A 42 8.48 5.68 7.06
N LYS A 43 7.57 6.63 6.94
CA LYS A 43 6.31 6.41 6.25
C LYS A 43 5.70 7.67 5.69
N ILE A 44 4.91 7.49 4.64
CA ILE A 44 4.04 8.49 4.05
C ILE A 44 2.65 7.88 3.96
N VAL A 45 1.66 8.59 4.47
CA VAL A 45 0.25 8.21 4.38
C VAL A 45 -0.43 9.20 3.44
N LEU A 46 -1.04 8.68 2.38
CA LEU A 46 -1.76 9.45 1.38
C LEU A 46 -3.24 9.09 1.44
N ARG A 47 -4.09 10.10 1.28
CA ARG A 47 -5.54 9.91 1.09
C ARG A 47 -6.09 10.81 0.00
N THR A 48 -7.18 10.39 -0.64
CA THR A 48 -7.99 11.32 -1.44
C THR A 48 -8.69 12.34 -0.54
N TRP A 49 -9.15 13.44 -1.13
CA TRP A 49 -9.84 14.50 -0.41
C TRP A 49 -11.08 13.96 0.34
N GLU A 50 -11.83 13.10 -0.33
CA GLU A 50 -13.05 12.43 0.11
C GLU A 50 -12.80 11.32 1.14
N GLY A 51 -11.54 10.88 1.29
CA GLY A 51 -11.17 9.82 2.23
C GLY A 51 -11.59 8.41 1.78
N ASP A 52 -11.85 8.23 0.49
CA ASP A 52 -12.30 6.98 -0.14
C ASP A 52 -11.18 6.20 -0.84
N ALA A 53 -9.95 6.72 -0.88
CA ALA A 53 -8.75 5.97 -1.19
C ALA A 53 -7.60 6.29 -0.23
N CYS A 54 -6.80 5.27 0.08
CA CYS A 54 -5.66 5.33 0.98
C CYS A 54 -4.47 4.59 0.37
N PHE A 55 -3.29 5.20 0.44
CA PHE A 55 -2.02 4.60 0.04
C PHE A 55 -0.96 4.86 1.12
N VAL A 56 -0.23 3.82 1.53
CA VAL A 56 0.84 3.93 2.52
C VAL A 56 2.15 3.43 1.94
N TRP A 57 3.13 4.32 1.91
CA TRP A 57 4.53 3.97 1.76
C TRP A 57 5.18 3.78 3.12
N ARG A 58 6.00 2.75 3.26
CA ARG A 58 6.75 2.48 4.48
C ARG A 58 8.15 1.96 4.14
N LYS A 59 9.18 2.60 4.69
CA LYS A 59 10.57 2.13 4.67
C LYS A 59 10.92 1.59 6.06
N PHE A 60 11.18 0.29 6.14
CA PHE A 60 11.39 -0.40 7.41
C PHE A 60 12.35 -1.58 7.22
N LYS A 61 12.87 -2.10 8.34
CA LYS A 61 13.70 -3.31 8.38
C LYS A 61 12.85 -4.47 8.87
N ASP A 62 12.96 -5.62 8.21
CA ASP A 62 12.40 -6.90 8.63
C ASP A 62 13.33 -8.06 8.22
N ASP A 63 12.96 -9.28 8.63
CA ASP A 63 13.75 -10.49 8.36
C ASP A 63 13.45 -11.11 6.98
N SER A 64 12.70 -10.41 6.11
CA SER A 64 12.36 -10.92 4.77
C SER A 64 13.52 -10.78 3.78
N GLY A 65 14.50 -9.94 4.10
CA GLY A 65 15.60 -9.56 3.20
C GLY A 65 15.17 -8.63 2.06
N GLN A 66 13.91 -8.14 2.03
CA GLN A 66 13.50 -7.12 1.08
C GLN A 66 14.11 -5.76 1.45
N THR A 67 14.53 -5.02 0.42
CA THR A 67 15.03 -3.65 0.54
C THR A 67 14.18 -2.70 -0.33
N GLY A 68 14.20 -1.42 0.03
CA GLY A 68 13.42 -0.36 -0.59
C GLY A 68 12.23 0.12 0.25
N VAL A 69 11.29 0.80 -0.40
CA VAL A 69 10.07 1.33 0.19
C VAL A 69 8.88 0.44 -0.20
N ASN A 70 8.14 0.01 0.81
CA ASN A 70 7.00 -0.88 0.66
C ASN A 70 5.69 -0.11 0.54
N CYS A 71 4.85 -0.45 -0.43
CA CYS A 71 3.43 -0.12 -0.39
C CYS A 71 2.76 -1.08 0.61
N ALA A 72 2.61 -0.61 1.85
CA ALA A 72 2.13 -1.40 2.98
C ALA A 72 0.60 -1.52 3.00
N VAL A 73 -0.10 -0.50 2.50
CA VAL A 73 -1.55 -0.46 2.39
C VAL A 73 -1.91 0.26 1.10
N PHE A 74 -2.77 -0.34 0.29
CA PHE A 74 -3.46 0.36 -0.78
C PHE A 74 -4.90 -0.11 -0.84
N ARG A 75 -5.84 0.82 -0.67
CA ARG A 75 -7.26 0.56 -0.84
C ARG A 75 -7.89 1.73 -1.57
N ASN A 76 -8.67 1.41 -2.59
CA ASN A 76 -9.42 2.38 -3.37
C ASN A 76 -10.88 1.96 -3.42
N GLU A 77 -11.75 2.76 -2.81
CA GLU A 77 -13.22 2.67 -2.88
C GLU A 77 -13.80 3.85 -3.70
N SER A 78 -12.95 4.72 -4.26
CA SER A 78 -13.32 5.86 -5.10
C SER A 78 -13.64 5.45 -6.55
N ALA A 79 -14.08 6.42 -7.34
CA ALA A 79 -14.24 6.29 -8.80
C ALA A 79 -12.92 6.42 -9.59
N HIS A 80 -11.81 6.81 -8.95
CA HIS A 80 -10.54 6.98 -9.63
C HIS A 80 -9.93 5.64 -10.05
N LEU A 81 -9.19 5.65 -11.15
CA LEU A 81 -8.46 4.46 -11.60
C LEU A 81 -7.32 4.13 -10.65
N SER A 82 -7.39 2.94 -10.03
CA SER A 82 -6.37 2.48 -9.09
C SER A 82 -4.95 2.50 -9.64
N SER A 83 -4.77 2.18 -10.93
CA SER A 83 -3.44 2.24 -11.57
C SER A 83 -2.90 3.65 -11.68
N GLU A 84 -3.77 4.65 -11.84
CA GLU A 84 -3.37 6.06 -11.90
C GLU A 84 -2.99 6.58 -10.51
N LEU A 85 -3.79 6.22 -9.50
CA LEU A 85 -3.46 6.48 -8.10
C LEU A 85 -2.10 5.89 -7.68
N ILE A 86 -1.78 4.67 -8.14
CA ILE A 86 -0.47 4.03 -7.90
C ILE A 86 0.66 4.85 -8.55
N ARG A 87 0.54 5.26 -9.81
CA ARG A 87 1.58 6.06 -10.49
C ARG A 87 1.82 7.40 -9.81
N GLN A 88 0.77 8.05 -9.33
CA GLN A 88 0.89 9.29 -8.56
C GLN A 88 1.59 9.05 -7.23
N ALA A 89 1.26 7.95 -6.54
CA ALA A 89 1.93 7.58 -5.28
C ALA A 89 3.41 7.22 -5.50
N ASP A 90 3.74 6.55 -6.61
CA ASP A 90 5.12 6.27 -7.02
C ASP A 90 5.91 7.57 -7.21
N ALA A 91 5.37 8.55 -7.93
CA ALA A 91 6.03 9.84 -8.13
C ALA A 91 6.26 10.60 -6.80
N ILE A 92 5.35 10.48 -5.84
CA ILE A 92 5.54 11.06 -4.51
C ILE A 92 6.66 10.34 -3.75
N ALA A 93 6.70 9.01 -3.80
CA ALA A 93 7.78 8.23 -3.18
C ALA A 93 9.14 8.54 -3.79
N ASP A 94 9.23 8.76 -5.11
CA ASP A 94 10.48 9.16 -5.78
C ASP A 94 11.04 10.48 -5.24
N CYS A 95 10.18 11.42 -4.86
CA CYS A 95 10.61 12.68 -4.26
C CYS A 95 11.13 12.50 -2.83
N CYS A 96 10.54 11.58 -2.06
CA CYS A 96 10.85 11.39 -0.66
C CYS A 96 12.00 10.40 -0.42
N TRP A 97 12.13 9.41 -1.30
CA TRP A 97 13.15 8.37 -1.25
C TRP A 97 13.74 8.12 -2.66
N PRO A 98 14.50 9.09 -3.20
CA PRO A 98 15.03 8.99 -4.56
C PRO A 98 15.90 7.74 -4.75
N GLY A 99 15.64 6.99 -5.81
CA GLY A 99 16.42 5.81 -6.20
C GLY A 99 16.14 4.56 -5.37
N GLU A 100 15.21 4.59 -4.42
CA GLU A 100 14.82 3.40 -3.68
C GLU A 100 13.89 2.50 -4.50
N ARG A 101 14.00 1.18 -4.29
CA ARG A 101 13.10 0.20 -4.89
C ARG A 101 11.70 0.35 -4.33
N HIS A 102 10.68 0.35 -5.19
CA HIS A 102 9.28 0.26 -4.76
C HIS A 102 8.80 -1.19 -4.86
N TYR A 103 8.20 -1.70 -3.78
CA TYR A 103 7.67 -3.06 -3.78
C TYR A 103 6.38 -3.20 -2.96
N THR A 104 5.63 -4.27 -3.20
CA THR A 104 4.42 -4.59 -2.43
C THR A 104 4.17 -6.10 -2.39
N TYR A 105 3.28 -6.50 -1.47
CA TYR A 105 2.82 -7.87 -1.31
C TYR A 105 1.32 -7.95 -1.59
N VAL A 106 0.93 -8.85 -2.49
CA VAL A 106 -0.48 -9.09 -2.81
C VAL A 106 -0.88 -10.50 -2.37
N LYS A 107 -1.88 -10.61 -1.51
CA LYS A 107 -2.51 -11.88 -1.15
C LYS A 107 -3.53 -12.24 -2.24
N LYS A 108 -3.25 -13.26 -3.04
CA LYS A 108 -4.11 -13.62 -4.19
C LYS A 108 -5.55 -13.97 -3.76
N GLU A 109 -5.73 -14.56 -2.59
CA GLU A 109 -7.03 -14.92 -2.03
C GLU A 109 -7.75 -13.73 -1.37
N GLY A 110 -7.04 -12.62 -1.15
CA GLY A 110 -7.58 -11.41 -0.54
C GLY A 110 -8.21 -10.45 -1.55
N VAL A 111 -8.09 -10.72 -2.85
CA VAL A 111 -8.58 -9.85 -3.93
C VAL A 111 -9.69 -10.53 -4.71
N LYS A 112 -10.73 -9.77 -5.09
CA LYS A 112 -11.85 -10.28 -5.91
C LYS A 112 -11.47 -10.54 -7.37
N SER A 113 -10.43 -9.88 -7.86
CA SER A 113 -9.97 -10.01 -9.25
C SER A 113 -9.35 -11.37 -9.50
N THR A 114 -9.71 -12.01 -10.62
CA THR A 114 -9.06 -13.23 -11.13
C THR A 114 -7.61 -12.97 -11.59
N ASN A 115 -7.23 -11.70 -11.74
CA ASN A 115 -5.88 -11.26 -12.04
C ASN A 115 -5.30 -10.46 -10.84
N PRO A 116 -4.72 -11.14 -9.83
CA PRO A 116 -4.16 -10.47 -8.65
C PRO A 116 -3.08 -9.45 -9.02
N GLY A 117 -3.16 -8.28 -8.39
CA GLY A 117 -2.26 -7.16 -8.66
C GLY A 117 -2.47 -6.50 -10.02
N CYS A 118 -3.61 -6.71 -10.69
CA CYS A 118 -3.91 -6.09 -12.00
C CYS A 118 -3.63 -4.58 -12.01
N CYS A 119 -4.06 -3.84 -10.98
CA CYS A 119 -3.80 -2.40 -10.87
C CYS A 119 -2.30 -2.05 -10.85
N PHE A 120 -1.48 -2.83 -10.15
CA PHE A 120 -0.02 -2.66 -10.15
C PHE A 120 0.57 -2.97 -11.52
N LYS A 121 0.14 -4.06 -12.17
CA LYS A 121 0.58 -4.40 -13.54
C LYS A 121 0.27 -3.30 -14.53
N VAL A 122 -0.95 -2.77 -14.50
CA VAL A 122 -1.38 -1.64 -15.34
C VAL A 122 -0.60 -0.37 -15.00
N ALA A 123 -0.23 -0.17 -13.73
CA ALA A 123 0.65 0.91 -13.30
C ALA A 123 2.12 0.74 -13.74
N GLY A 124 2.48 -0.38 -14.38
CA GLY A 124 3.83 -0.65 -14.90
C GLY A 124 4.70 -1.52 -13.99
N TRP A 125 4.16 -2.00 -12.87
CA TRP A 125 4.88 -2.87 -11.95
C TRP A 125 4.95 -4.30 -12.52
N LYS A 126 6.03 -5.02 -12.19
CA LYS A 126 6.21 -6.42 -12.56
C LYS A 126 6.16 -7.33 -11.35
N ARG A 127 5.64 -8.54 -11.54
CA ARG A 127 5.72 -9.59 -10.53
C ARG A 127 7.16 -10.12 -10.52
N CYS A 128 7.85 -10.02 -9.38
CA CYS A 128 9.24 -10.45 -9.24
C CYS A 128 9.42 -11.65 -8.32
N GLY A 129 8.36 -12.11 -7.64
CA GLY A 129 8.50 -13.26 -6.75
C GLY A 129 7.24 -13.65 -6.01
N THR A 130 7.43 -14.51 -5.01
CA THR A 130 6.39 -14.96 -4.08
C THR A 130 7.02 -15.27 -2.72
N THR A 131 6.38 -14.86 -1.63
CA THR A 131 6.92 -15.11 -0.28
C THR A 131 6.89 -16.60 0.06
N LYS A 132 7.87 -17.06 0.85
CA LYS A 132 8.06 -18.50 1.12
C LYS A 132 6.90 -19.12 1.91
N VAL A 133 6.45 -18.43 2.97
CA VAL A 133 5.48 -18.95 3.94
C VAL A 133 4.05 -18.66 3.47
N ASN A 134 3.65 -17.39 3.43
CA ASN A 134 2.28 -16.97 3.15
C ASN A 134 1.91 -16.92 1.66
N LYS A 135 2.84 -17.29 0.76
CA LYS A 135 2.66 -17.32 -0.70
C LYS A 135 2.11 -16.01 -1.28
N LEU A 136 2.46 -14.87 -0.69
CA LEU A 136 2.09 -13.54 -1.18
C LEU A 136 2.86 -13.24 -2.45
N LEU A 137 2.20 -12.71 -3.47
CA LEU A 137 2.85 -12.27 -4.70
C LEU A 137 3.65 -11.01 -4.44
N ILE A 138 4.90 -10.96 -4.90
CA ILE A 138 5.74 -9.78 -4.78
C ILE A 138 5.71 -9.05 -6.12
N PHE A 139 5.36 -7.77 -6.06
CA PHE A 139 5.43 -6.85 -7.20
C PHE A 139 6.45 -5.76 -6.90
N GLU A 140 7.14 -5.31 -7.93
CA GLU A 140 8.05 -4.18 -7.86
C GLU A 140 7.88 -3.27 -9.07
N ARG A 141 8.17 -1.98 -8.87
CA ARG A 141 8.22 -1.02 -9.97
C ARG A 141 9.54 -1.21 -10.74
N CYS A 142 9.45 -1.28 -12.06
CA CYS A 142 10.61 -1.39 -12.96
C CYS A 142 11.13 -0.04 -13.41
#